data_AF-A0A7S0A1F7-F1
#
_entry.id   AF-A0A7S0A1F7-F1
#
_cell.length_a   1.000
_cell.length_b   1.000
_cell.length_c   1.000
_cell.angle_alpha   90.00
_cell.angle_beta   90.00
_cell.angle_gamma   90.00
#
_symmetry.space_group_name_H-M   'P 1'
#
loop_
_entity.id
_entity.type
_entity.pdbx_description
1 polymer ?
#
loop_
_entity_poly.entity_id
_entity_poly.type
_entity_poly.pdbx_seq_one_letter_code
_entity_poly.pdbx_strand_id
1 'polypeptide(L)'
;DFCLSMNANYRKGGLIGIAATAIGLHTTQEYLELLLPSVLQCFDDPESRVRYYACESLYNIAKVTRVAILAQFFHPIFEGLCKLYADPDVDVKNGATLFDRLMKDIVTESSPKTFSVNQFIPLLQIYIKRTNPYIRQLLVGWIIVLNSVPDISMIDYLPEFLDGLFNMLSDSNREIRQAADSALSEFLREVHLSSVVEFGPILSIL
;
A
#
# COMPACT_ATOMS: atom_id res chain seq x y z
N ASP A 1 8.00 -8.58 25.02
CA ASP A 1 7.00 -8.03 24.09
C ASP A 1 5.74 -8.91 24.13
N PHE A 2 4.57 -8.32 24.41
CA PHE A 2 3.29 -9.05 24.47
C PHE A 2 2.83 -9.54 23.09
N CYS A 3 3.23 -8.86 22.01
CA CYS A 3 2.95 -9.25 20.63
C CYS A 3 3.64 -10.56 20.23
N LEU A 4 4.64 -11.02 21.00
CA LEU A 4 5.36 -12.28 20.77
C LEU A 4 4.93 -13.40 21.72
N SER A 5 3.84 -13.21 22.48
CA SER A 5 3.37 -14.20 23.43
C SER A 5 2.81 -15.45 22.75
N MET A 6 3.01 -16.61 23.36
CA MET A 6 2.35 -17.86 22.96
C MET A 6 0.81 -17.77 23.07
N ASN A 7 0.28 -16.86 23.90
CA ASN A 7 -1.15 -16.67 24.08
C ASN A 7 -1.69 -15.60 23.12
N ALA A 8 -2.58 -16.00 22.21
CA ALA A 8 -3.20 -15.09 21.25
C ALA A 8 -3.97 -13.92 21.91
N ASN A 9 -4.53 -14.11 23.10
CA ASN A 9 -5.19 -13.00 23.83
C ASN A 9 -4.19 -11.96 24.32
N TYR A 10 -2.99 -12.37 24.72
CA TYR A 10 -1.93 -11.44 25.10
C TYR A 10 -1.38 -10.70 23.89
N ARG A 11 -1.25 -11.37 22.73
CA ARG A 11 -0.86 -10.69 21.49
C ARG A 11 -1.87 -9.62 21.08
N LYS A 12 -3.17 -9.93 21.09
CA LYS A 12 -4.25 -8.95 20.85
C LYS A 12 -4.21 -7.80 21.86
N GLY A 13 -4.08 -8.10 23.14
CA GLY A 13 -3.97 -7.08 24.19
C GLY A 13 -2.73 -6.19 24.01
N GLY A 14 -1.61 -6.77 23.58
CA GLY A 14 -0.38 -6.05 23.23
C GLY A 14 -0.59 -5.07 22.07
N LEU A 15 -1.22 -5.53 20.98
CA LEU A 15 -1.54 -4.70 19.81
C LEU A 15 -2.44 -3.51 20.20
N ILE A 16 -3.51 -3.76 20.94
CA ILE A 16 -4.41 -2.72 21.46
C ILE A 16 -3.63 -1.74 22.36
N GLY A 17 -2.78 -2.25 23.25
CA GLY A 17 -1.95 -1.44 24.13
C GLY A 17 -0.98 -0.54 23.36
N ILE A 18 -0.33 -1.05 22.31
CA ILE A 18 0.56 -0.28 21.43
C ILE A 18 -0.23 0.84 20.74
N ALA A 19 -1.39 0.52 20.14
CA ALA A 19 -2.23 1.51 19.48
C ALA A 19 -2.74 2.59 20.45
N ALA A 20 -3.20 2.20 21.64
CA ALA A 20 -3.63 3.13 22.67
C ALA A 20 -2.49 4.03 23.15
N THR A 21 -1.28 3.47 23.30
CA THR A 21 -0.07 4.24 23.65
C THR A 21 0.26 5.26 22.56
N ALA A 22 0.23 4.84 21.30
CA ALA A 22 0.46 5.72 20.16
C ALA A 22 -0.57 6.85 20.04
N ILE A 23 -1.83 6.60 20.42
CA ILE A 23 -2.87 7.64 20.44
C ILE A 23 -2.67 8.60 21.62
N GLY A 24 -2.26 8.10 22.78
CA GLY A 24 -2.09 8.91 24.00
C GLY A 24 -0.80 9.75 24.00
N LEU A 25 0.21 9.34 23.24
CA LEU A 25 1.46 10.08 23.09
C LEU A 25 1.30 11.25 22.10
N HIS A 26 1.73 12.44 22.52
CA HIS A 26 1.75 13.62 21.64
C HIS A 26 2.95 13.60 20.67
N THR A 27 3.96 12.75 20.93
CA THR A 27 5.20 12.65 20.16
C THR A 27 5.42 11.25 19.57
N THR A 28 4.35 10.52 19.25
CA THR A 28 4.38 9.13 18.73
C THR A 28 5.35 8.92 17.56
N GLN A 29 5.50 9.93 16.70
CA GLN A 29 6.45 9.95 15.59
C GLN A 29 7.90 9.61 16.01
N GLU A 30 8.31 9.96 17.23
CA GLU A 30 9.66 9.69 17.76
C GLU A 30 9.85 8.22 18.18
N TYR A 31 8.75 7.47 18.32
CA TYR A 31 8.74 6.09 18.82
C TYR A 31 8.33 5.07 17.77
N LEU A 32 8.17 5.46 16.50
CA LEU A 32 7.74 4.56 15.42
C LEU A 32 8.64 3.32 15.28
N GLU A 33 9.96 3.49 15.39
CA GLU A 33 10.94 2.39 15.35
C GLU A 33 10.78 1.38 16.50
N LEU A 34 10.22 1.82 17.63
CA LEU A 34 9.93 0.94 18.76
C LEU A 34 8.55 0.28 18.62
N LEU A 35 7.56 1.00 18.10
CA LEU A 35 6.16 0.56 18.10
C LEU A 35 5.81 -0.34 16.92
N LEU A 36 6.31 -0.02 15.72
CA LEU A 36 5.83 -0.65 14.49
C LEU A 36 6.34 -2.08 14.23
N PRO A 37 7.60 -2.46 14.53
CA PRO A 37 8.09 -3.79 14.20
C PRO A 37 7.21 -4.92 14.75
N SER A 38 6.78 -4.81 16.01
CA SER A 38 5.94 -5.79 16.68
C SER A 38 4.53 -5.87 16.10
N VAL A 39 3.99 -4.74 15.64
CA VAL A 39 2.67 -4.69 14.99
C VAL A 39 2.73 -5.32 13.61
N LEU A 40 3.75 -4.97 12.81
CA LEU A 40 3.94 -5.48 11.45
C LEU A 40 4.19 -7.01 11.44
N GLN A 41 4.95 -7.53 12.41
CA GLN A 41 5.17 -8.97 12.55
C GLN A 41 3.86 -9.75 12.77
N CYS A 42 2.87 -9.14 13.44
CA CYS A 42 1.58 -9.78 13.67
C CYS A 42 0.72 -9.94 12.40
N PHE A 43 1.14 -9.43 11.23
CA PHE A 43 0.48 -9.74 9.96
C PHE A 43 0.69 -11.17 9.49
N ASP A 44 1.69 -11.87 10.01
CA ASP A 44 1.93 -13.29 9.72
C ASP A 44 1.42 -14.21 10.85
N ASP A 45 0.63 -13.67 11.78
CA ASP A 45 0.14 -14.43 12.92
C ASP A 45 -0.79 -15.58 12.49
N PRO A 46 -0.69 -16.78 13.09
CA PRO A 46 -1.58 -17.90 12.75
C PRO A 46 -3.06 -17.58 12.99
N GLU A 47 -3.39 -16.78 14.00
CA GLU A 47 -4.77 -16.43 14.33
C GLU A 47 -5.25 -15.20 13.54
N SER A 48 -6.30 -15.37 12.73
CA SER A 48 -6.86 -14.27 11.92
C SER A 48 -7.27 -13.05 12.74
N ARG A 49 -7.81 -13.27 13.95
CA ARG A 49 -8.14 -12.18 14.88
C ARG A 49 -6.91 -11.35 15.27
N VAL A 50 -5.74 -11.97 15.47
CA VAL A 50 -4.52 -11.23 15.80
C VAL A 50 -4.09 -10.39 14.60
N ARG A 51 -4.13 -10.96 13.38
CA ARG A 51 -3.85 -10.22 12.14
C ARG A 51 -4.80 -9.04 11.93
N TYR A 52 -6.10 -9.23 12.21
CA TYR A 52 -7.10 -8.16 12.19
C TYR A 52 -6.74 -7.04 13.18
N TYR A 53 -6.45 -7.38 14.43
CA TYR A 53 -6.06 -6.39 15.44
C TYR A 53 -4.74 -5.70 15.11
N ALA A 54 -3.83 -6.38 14.42
CA ALA A 54 -2.60 -5.76 13.93
C ALA A 54 -2.91 -4.71 12.86
N CYS A 55 -3.83 -5.03 11.93
CA CYS A 55 -4.28 -4.10 10.90
C CYS A 55 -4.97 -2.88 11.51
N GLU A 56 -5.87 -3.10 12.46
CA GLU A 56 -6.57 -2.03 13.19
C GLU A 56 -5.61 -1.18 14.02
N SER A 57 -4.62 -1.79 14.67
CA SER A 57 -3.62 -1.08 15.46
C SER A 57 -2.75 -0.19 14.56
N LEU A 58 -2.29 -0.73 13.42
CA LEU A 58 -1.49 0.02 12.48
C LEU A 58 -2.29 1.15 11.81
N TYR A 59 -3.57 0.93 11.49
CA TYR A 59 -4.48 1.98 11.06
C TYR A 59 -4.53 3.14 12.06
N ASN A 60 -4.71 2.82 13.34
CA ASN A 60 -4.78 3.84 14.39
C ASN A 60 -3.47 4.60 14.59
N ILE A 61 -2.32 3.91 14.50
CA ILE A 61 -1.00 4.53 14.55
C ILE A 61 -0.81 5.47 13.35
N ALA A 62 -1.06 4.98 12.13
CA ALA A 62 -0.96 5.79 10.90
C ALA A 62 -1.89 7.01 10.95
N LYS A 63 -3.09 6.87 11.52
CA LYS A 63 -4.05 7.96 11.69
C LYS A 63 -3.50 9.09 12.54
N VAL A 64 -2.73 8.80 13.60
CA VAL A 64 -2.15 9.83 14.48
C VAL A 64 -0.82 10.35 13.99
N THR A 65 0.02 9.51 13.37
CA THR A 65 1.35 9.94 12.88
C THR A 65 1.33 10.55 11.49
N ARG A 66 0.26 10.32 10.71
CA ARG A 66 0.08 10.85 9.35
C ARG A 66 1.35 10.64 8.50
N VAL A 67 1.81 11.67 7.81
CA VAL A 67 2.96 11.63 6.90
C VAL A 67 4.26 11.17 7.56
N ALA A 68 4.41 11.30 8.90
CA ALA A 68 5.61 10.88 9.61
C ALA A 68 5.87 9.37 9.51
N ILE A 69 4.82 8.57 9.29
CA ILE A 69 4.96 7.11 9.16
C ILE A 69 5.63 6.70 7.84
N LEU A 70 5.56 7.53 6.80
CA LEU A 70 5.95 7.14 5.45
C LEU A 70 7.47 7.01 5.30
N ALA A 71 8.25 7.94 5.86
CA ALA A 71 9.67 8.11 5.57
C ALA A 71 10.51 6.85 5.83
N GLN A 72 10.16 6.07 6.86
CA GLN A 72 10.88 4.85 7.24
C GLN A 72 10.05 3.58 7.02
N PHE A 73 8.71 3.65 7.08
CA PHE A 73 7.86 2.47 7.15
C PHE A 73 6.97 2.25 5.93
N PHE A 74 6.98 3.12 4.91
CA PHE A 74 6.13 2.92 3.73
C PHE A 74 6.31 1.52 3.12
N HIS A 75 7.56 1.09 2.91
CA HIS A 75 7.85 -0.21 2.31
C HIS A 75 7.25 -1.39 3.13
N PRO A 76 7.63 -1.61 4.40
CA PRO A 76 7.06 -2.73 5.16
C PRO A 76 5.55 -2.61 5.40
N ILE A 77 5.00 -1.39 5.45
CA ILE A 77 3.55 -1.17 5.51
C ILE A 77 2.87 -1.66 4.23
N PHE A 78 3.43 -1.34 3.06
CA PHE A 78 2.87 -1.74 1.78
C PHE A 78 2.95 -3.26 1.57
N GLU A 79 4.05 -3.89 1.98
CA GLU A 79 4.14 -5.36 2.00
C GLU A 79 3.09 -5.97 2.94
N GLY A 80 2.88 -5.36 4.11
CA GLY A 80 1.81 -5.73 5.02
C GLY A 80 0.43 -5.63 4.39
N LEU A 81 0.13 -4.53 3.69
CA LEU A 81 -1.12 -4.37 2.94
C LEU A 81 -1.32 -5.48 1.89
N CYS A 82 -0.25 -5.86 1.17
CA CYS A 82 -0.30 -6.98 0.23
C CYS A 82 -0.69 -8.28 0.95
N LYS A 83 -0.06 -8.59 2.09
CA LYS A 83 -0.41 -9.78 2.89
C LYS A 83 -1.87 -9.76 3.34
N LEU A 84 -2.33 -8.62 3.85
CA LEU A 84 -3.70 -8.47 4.36
C LEU A 84 -4.77 -8.56 3.26
N TYR A 85 -4.49 -8.04 2.05
CA TYR A 85 -5.40 -8.19 0.90
C TYR A 85 -5.46 -9.64 0.41
N ALA A 86 -4.37 -10.39 0.53
CA ALA A 86 -4.33 -11.81 0.20
C ALA A 86 -4.81 -12.72 1.34
N ASP A 87 -5.28 -12.17 2.47
CA ASP A 87 -5.67 -12.95 3.63
C ASP A 87 -6.86 -13.88 3.33
N PRO A 88 -6.87 -15.14 3.82
CA PRO A 88 -8.02 -16.00 3.68
C PRO A 88 -9.26 -15.47 4.42
N ASP A 89 -9.07 -14.78 5.56
CA ASP A 89 -10.13 -14.27 6.40
C ASP A 89 -10.74 -12.99 5.82
N VAL A 90 -12.07 -12.96 5.72
CA VAL A 90 -12.80 -11.84 5.10
C VAL A 90 -12.79 -10.59 5.98
N ASP A 91 -12.80 -10.73 7.30
CA ASP A 91 -12.78 -9.59 8.22
C ASP A 91 -11.42 -8.91 8.18
N VAL A 92 -10.33 -9.68 8.06
CA VAL A 92 -8.98 -9.14 7.85
C VAL A 92 -8.92 -8.33 6.55
N LYS A 93 -9.43 -8.88 5.45
CA LYS A 93 -9.51 -8.16 4.16
C LYS A 93 -10.33 -6.87 4.27
N ASN A 94 -11.48 -6.91 4.94
CA ASN A 94 -12.32 -5.73 5.16
C ASN A 94 -11.56 -4.64 5.94
N GLY A 95 -10.85 -5.02 7.01
CA GLY A 95 -9.97 -4.11 7.75
C GLY A 95 -8.87 -3.51 6.87
N ALA A 96 -8.27 -4.33 6.01
CA ALA A 96 -7.23 -3.91 5.08
C ALA A 96 -7.70 -2.82 4.12
N THR A 97 -8.95 -2.86 3.65
CA THR A 97 -9.49 -1.84 2.75
C THR A 97 -9.56 -0.44 3.40
N LEU A 98 -9.89 -0.37 4.69
CA LEU A 98 -9.92 0.89 5.44
C LEU A 98 -8.51 1.44 5.65
N PHE A 99 -7.57 0.55 5.94
CA PHE A 99 -6.16 0.90 6.11
C PHE A 99 -5.51 1.35 4.81
N ASP A 100 -5.76 0.65 3.71
CA ASP A 100 -5.31 1.03 2.37
C ASP A 100 -5.80 2.43 1.97
N ARG A 101 -7.10 2.73 2.20
CA ARG A 101 -7.65 4.07 1.94
C ARG A 101 -6.91 5.16 2.73
N LEU A 102 -6.72 4.95 4.04
CA LEU A 102 -6.00 5.90 4.88
C LEU A 102 -4.55 6.10 4.40
N MET A 103 -3.87 5.02 4.00
CA MET A 103 -2.50 5.12 3.50
C MET A 103 -2.42 5.89 2.19
N LYS A 104 -3.37 5.69 1.27
CA LYS A 104 -3.50 6.49 0.05
C LYS A 104 -3.70 7.97 0.38
N ASP A 105 -4.62 8.29 1.30
CA ASP A 105 -4.86 9.67 1.73
C ASP A 105 -3.57 10.31 2.27
N ILE A 106 -2.87 9.62 3.19
CA ILE A 106 -1.61 10.10 3.78
C ILE A 106 -0.52 10.30 2.71
N VAL A 107 -0.42 9.40 1.73
CA VAL A 107 0.55 9.53 0.63
C VAL A 107 0.20 10.71 -0.27
N THR A 108 -1.06 10.89 -0.64
CA THR A 108 -1.50 12.02 -1.49
C THR A 108 -1.35 13.39 -0.82
N GLU A 109 -1.39 13.45 0.51
CA GLU A 109 -1.14 14.67 1.29
C GLU A 109 0.35 14.93 1.55
N SER A 110 1.22 13.96 1.25
CA SER A 110 2.64 14.05 1.59
C SER A 110 3.42 14.87 0.58
N SER A 111 4.47 15.54 1.05
CA SER A 111 5.41 16.24 0.15
C SER A 111 6.37 15.25 -0.53
N PRO A 112 6.92 15.60 -1.71
CA PRO A 112 7.96 14.78 -2.37
C PRO A 112 9.21 14.51 -1.53
N LYS A 113 9.45 15.30 -0.47
CA LYS A 113 10.55 15.08 0.49
C LYS A 113 10.26 13.93 1.47
N THR A 114 8.99 13.67 1.76
CA THR A 114 8.56 12.66 2.73
C THR A 114 8.30 11.32 2.05
N PHE A 115 7.67 11.35 0.88
CA PHE A 115 7.41 10.19 0.06
C PHE A 115 7.81 10.49 -1.37
N SER A 116 8.58 9.58 -1.96
CA SER A 116 8.90 9.62 -3.39
C SER A 116 8.33 8.37 -4.03
N VAL A 117 7.70 8.54 -5.20
CA VAL A 117 7.21 7.42 -6.02
C VAL A 117 8.30 6.38 -6.29
N ASN A 118 9.58 6.78 -6.35
CA ASN A 118 10.73 5.88 -6.46
C ASN A 118 10.81 4.82 -5.34
N GLN A 119 10.24 5.09 -4.17
CA GLN A 119 10.17 4.10 -3.08
C GLN A 119 9.10 3.04 -3.34
N PHE A 120 8.09 3.37 -4.14
CA PHE A 120 6.98 2.48 -4.49
C PHE A 120 7.27 1.64 -5.73
N ILE A 121 7.98 2.18 -6.72
CA ILE A 121 8.21 1.51 -8.00
C ILE A 121 8.87 0.12 -7.86
N PRO A 122 9.91 -0.10 -7.03
CA PRO A 122 10.47 -1.44 -6.82
C PRO A 122 9.45 -2.44 -6.28
N LEU A 123 8.56 -2.00 -5.39
CA LEU A 123 7.47 -2.83 -4.86
C LEU A 123 6.46 -3.15 -5.95
N LEU A 124 6.09 -2.14 -6.73
CA LEU A 124 5.16 -2.30 -7.84
C LEU A 124 5.68 -3.37 -8.82
N GLN A 125 6.93 -3.30 -9.25
CA GLN A 125 7.55 -4.29 -10.15
C GLN A 125 7.50 -5.73 -9.61
N ILE A 126 7.66 -5.90 -8.29
CA ILE A 126 7.62 -7.22 -7.63
C ILE A 126 6.18 -7.75 -7.62
N TYR A 127 5.22 -6.93 -7.22
CA TYR A 127 3.85 -7.37 -6.96
C TYR A 127 2.97 -7.37 -8.21
N ILE A 128 3.25 -6.56 -9.24
CA ILE A 128 2.44 -6.46 -10.46
C ILE A 128 2.38 -7.78 -11.25
N LYS A 129 3.38 -8.65 -11.04
CA LYS A 129 3.45 -10.00 -11.64
C LYS A 129 2.54 -11.02 -10.97
N ARG A 130 1.93 -10.68 -9.82
CA ARG A 130 1.05 -11.60 -9.07
C ARG A 130 -0.28 -11.78 -9.80
N THR A 131 -0.82 -12.99 -9.70
CA THR A 131 -2.12 -13.37 -10.30
C THR A 131 -3.28 -13.34 -9.30
N ASN A 132 -2.99 -13.10 -8.01
CA ASN A 132 -4.03 -12.99 -6.99
C ASN A 132 -4.88 -11.74 -7.27
N PRO A 133 -6.21 -11.86 -7.44
CA PRO A 133 -7.08 -10.74 -7.81
C PRO A 133 -7.10 -9.63 -6.75
N TYR A 134 -7.01 -9.96 -5.46
CA TYR A 134 -6.99 -8.96 -4.40
C TYR A 134 -5.72 -8.10 -4.44
N ILE A 135 -4.57 -8.71 -4.73
CA ILE A 135 -3.31 -7.98 -4.94
C ILE A 135 -3.40 -7.09 -6.18
N ARG A 136 -3.93 -7.62 -7.28
CA ARG A 136 -4.11 -6.84 -8.52
C ARG A 136 -5.02 -5.63 -8.31
N GLN A 137 -6.12 -5.81 -7.59
CA GLN A 137 -7.03 -4.72 -7.19
C GLN A 137 -6.33 -3.67 -6.34
N LEU A 138 -5.52 -4.08 -5.35
CA LEU A 138 -4.71 -3.16 -4.56
C LEU A 138 -3.78 -2.34 -5.47
N LEU A 139 -3.00 -3.01 -6.33
CA LEU A 139 -1.98 -2.36 -7.16
C LEU A 139 -2.57 -1.38 -8.18
N VAL A 140 -3.61 -1.78 -8.91
CA VAL A 140 -4.25 -0.88 -9.88
C VAL A 140 -4.84 0.35 -9.17
N GLY A 141 -5.38 0.18 -7.95
CA GLY A 141 -5.84 1.29 -7.13
C GLY A 141 -4.71 2.24 -6.72
N TRP A 142 -3.53 1.73 -6.37
CA TRP A 142 -2.36 2.57 -6.06
C TRP A 142 -1.81 3.28 -7.29
N ILE A 143 -1.74 2.61 -8.45
CA ILE A 143 -1.34 3.23 -9.72
C ILE A 143 -2.25 4.42 -10.05
N ILE A 144 -3.57 4.21 -10.01
CA ILE A 144 -4.56 5.25 -10.33
C ILE A 144 -4.43 6.44 -9.36
N VAL A 145 -4.33 6.17 -8.05
CA VAL A 145 -4.21 7.24 -7.05
C VAL A 145 -2.93 8.05 -7.26
N LEU A 146 -1.79 7.39 -7.42
CA LEU A 146 -0.51 8.08 -7.63
C LEU A 146 -0.49 8.87 -8.94
N ASN A 147 -1.12 8.35 -10.01
CA ASN A 147 -1.26 9.07 -11.28
C ASN A 147 -2.10 10.34 -11.16
N SER A 148 -3.04 10.38 -10.21
CA SER A 148 -3.88 11.56 -9.97
C SER A 148 -3.19 12.66 -9.15
N VAL A 149 -1.98 12.43 -8.62
CA VAL A 149 -1.24 13.42 -7.83
C VAL A 149 -0.49 14.37 -8.77
N PRO A 150 -0.75 15.69 -8.76
CA PRO A 150 -0.18 16.64 -9.73
C PRO A 150 1.35 16.69 -9.77
N ASP A 151 2.00 16.43 -8.64
CA ASP A 151 3.46 16.47 -8.50
C ASP A 151 4.14 15.11 -8.78
N ILE A 152 3.36 14.07 -9.16
CA ILE A 152 3.86 12.74 -9.47
C ILE A 152 3.62 12.44 -10.95
N SER A 153 4.71 12.27 -11.69
CA SER A 153 4.67 11.81 -13.08
C SER A 153 4.76 10.27 -13.11
N MET A 154 3.64 9.57 -13.02
CA MET A 154 3.62 8.10 -13.10
C MET A 154 3.96 7.59 -14.52
N ILE A 155 3.69 8.40 -15.54
CA ILE A 155 4.02 8.11 -16.95
C ILE A 155 5.52 7.83 -17.16
N ASP A 156 6.40 8.50 -16.41
CA ASP A 156 7.85 8.30 -16.49
C ASP A 156 8.26 6.87 -16.10
N TYR A 157 7.45 6.20 -15.28
CA TYR A 157 7.68 4.83 -14.81
C TYR A 157 6.81 3.80 -15.51
N LEU A 158 5.96 4.21 -16.47
CA LEU A 158 5.01 3.34 -17.16
C LEU A 158 5.65 2.06 -17.72
N PRO A 159 6.84 2.08 -18.37
CA PRO A 159 7.49 0.87 -18.87
C PRO A 159 7.71 -0.21 -17.80
N GLU A 160 7.85 0.17 -16.53
CA GLU A 160 8.14 -0.77 -15.44
C GLU A 160 6.94 -1.61 -14.99
N PHE A 161 5.71 -1.15 -15.27
CA PHE A 161 4.48 -1.82 -14.83
C PHE A 161 3.43 -2.02 -15.94
N LEU A 162 3.69 -1.52 -17.15
CA LEU A 162 2.76 -1.58 -18.29
C LEU A 162 2.30 -3.01 -18.62
N ASP A 163 3.25 -3.95 -18.72
CA ASP A 163 2.92 -5.36 -18.98
C ASP A 163 1.98 -5.94 -17.91
N GLY A 164 2.16 -5.53 -16.66
CA GLY A 164 1.27 -5.91 -15.57
C GLY A 164 -0.16 -5.40 -15.75
N LEU A 165 -0.34 -4.14 -16.20
CA LEU A 165 -1.66 -3.60 -16.53
C LEU A 165 -2.30 -4.31 -17.73
N PHE A 166 -1.54 -4.64 -18.77
CA PHE A 166 -2.04 -5.45 -19.89
C PHE A 166 -2.50 -6.84 -19.43
N ASN A 167 -1.73 -7.49 -18.56
CA ASN A 167 -2.12 -8.77 -17.97
C ASN A 167 -3.42 -8.67 -17.14
N MET A 168 -3.69 -7.52 -16.51
CA MET A 168 -4.94 -7.27 -15.77
C MET A 168 -6.16 -7.07 -16.67
N LEU A 169 -6.00 -6.69 -17.95
CA LEU A 169 -7.12 -6.63 -18.90
C LEU A 169 -7.75 -7.99 -19.16
N SER A 170 -7.01 -9.08 -18.93
CA SER A 170 -7.48 -10.46 -19.04
C SER A 170 -7.80 -11.10 -17.68
N ASP A 171 -7.90 -10.31 -16.60
CA ASP A 171 -8.23 -10.85 -15.28
C ASP A 171 -9.61 -11.51 -15.26
N SER A 172 -9.79 -12.55 -14.44
CA SER A 172 -11.10 -13.16 -14.21
C SER A 172 -12.12 -12.20 -13.59
N ASN A 173 -11.67 -11.28 -12.74
CA ASN A 173 -12.52 -10.29 -12.08
C ASN A 173 -12.78 -9.08 -12.99
N ARG A 174 -14.06 -8.80 -13.26
CA ARG A 174 -14.51 -7.71 -14.12
C ARG A 174 -14.08 -6.33 -13.62
N GLU A 175 -14.11 -6.10 -12.32
CA GLU A 175 -13.75 -4.80 -11.73
C GLU A 175 -12.26 -4.49 -11.97
N ILE A 176 -11.40 -5.51 -11.88
CA ILE A 176 -9.97 -5.38 -12.16
C ILE A 176 -9.73 -5.04 -13.62
N ARG A 177 -10.42 -5.73 -14.55
CA ARG A 177 -10.33 -5.41 -15.98
C ARG A 177 -10.73 -3.97 -16.26
N GLN A 178 -11.84 -3.51 -15.67
CA GLN A 178 -12.32 -2.14 -15.85
C GLN A 178 -11.37 -1.10 -15.27
N ALA A 179 -10.80 -1.37 -14.09
CA ALA A 179 -9.82 -0.48 -13.48
C ALA A 179 -8.52 -0.38 -14.31
N ALA A 180 -8.03 -1.51 -14.82
CA ALA A 180 -6.84 -1.55 -15.68
C ALA A 180 -7.07 -0.81 -17.01
N ASP A 181 -8.22 -1.04 -17.65
CA ASP A 181 -8.63 -0.34 -18.87
C ASP A 181 -8.72 1.18 -18.68
N SER A 182 -9.32 1.61 -17.56
CA SER A 182 -9.42 3.03 -17.20
C SER A 182 -8.05 3.65 -16.96
N ALA A 183 -7.16 2.96 -16.23
CA ALA A 183 -5.80 3.43 -15.99
C ALA A 183 -4.99 3.56 -17.29
N LEU A 184 -5.05 2.55 -18.16
CA LEU A 184 -4.35 2.57 -19.45
C LEU A 184 -4.87 3.66 -20.39
N SER A 185 -6.19 3.89 -20.41
CA SER A 185 -6.80 4.96 -21.19
C SER A 185 -6.31 6.33 -20.75
N GLU A 186 -6.14 6.53 -19.45
CA GLU A 186 -5.63 7.78 -18.89
C GLU A 186 -4.15 7.98 -19.20
N PHE A 187 -3.31 6.96 -19.02
CA PHE A 187 -1.91 7.03 -19.44
C PHE A 187 -1.77 7.30 -20.94
N LEU A 188 -2.58 6.67 -21.77
CA LEU A 188 -2.57 6.93 -23.22
C LEU A 188 -2.91 8.39 -23.51
N ARG A 189 -3.90 8.97 -22.82
CA ARG A 189 -4.24 10.39 -22.94
C ARG A 189 -3.06 11.29 -22.55
N GLU A 190 -2.39 10.97 -21.45
CA GLU A 190 -1.21 11.72 -20.97
C GLU A 190 -0.04 11.66 -21.95
N VAL A 191 0.27 10.47 -22.51
CA VAL A 191 1.32 10.29 -23.54
C VAL A 191 1.06 11.17 -24.76
N HIS A 192 -0.19 11.30 -25.19
CA HIS A 192 -0.53 12.17 -26.34
C HIS A 192 -0.42 13.67 -26.02
N LEU A 193 -0.59 14.06 -24.75
CA LEU A 193 -0.53 15.45 -24.32
C LEU A 193 0.88 15.92 -23.98
N SER A 194 1.80 15.01 -23.63
CA SER A 194 3.19 15.35 -23.40
C SER A 194 3.87 15.79 -24.71
N SER A 195 4.11 17.09 -24.84
CA SER A 195 4.72 17.74 -26.02
C SER A 195 6.23 17.49 -26.15
N VAL A 196 6.85 16.97 -25.09
CA VAL A 196 8.24 16.51 -25.03
C VAL A 196 8.21 15.17 -24.32
N VAL A 197 7.91 14.10 -25.06
CA VAL A 197 8.29 12.78 -24.59
C VAL A 197 9.80 12.71 -24.82
N GLU A 198 10.61 12.88 -23.78
CA GLU A 198 11.90 12.18 -23.78
C GLU A 198 11.51 10.70 -23.79
N PHE A 199 11.30 10.16 -25.00
CA PHE A 199 11.05 8.74 -25.24
C PHE A 199 12.32 7.99 -24.86
N GLY A 200 12.63 7.91 -23.58
CA GLY A 200 13.68 7.04 -23.08
C GLY A 200 13.23 5.58 -23.29
N PRO A 201 12.98 4.80 -22.24
CA PRO A 201 12.69 3.38 -22.39
C PRO A 201 11.43 3.04 -23.22
N ILE A 202 10.49 4.00 -23.41
CA ILE A 202 9.21 3.80 -24.13
C ILE A 202 9.41 3.45 -25.62
N LEU A 203 10.50 3.90 -26.25
CA LEU A 203 10.81 3.57 -27.66
C LEU A 203 11.03 2.07 -27.92
N SER A 204 11.21 1.26 -26.88
CA SER A 204 11.43 -0.18 -27.03
C SER A 204 10.15 -1.03 -27.17
N ILE A 205 8.97 -0.42 -27.01
CA ILE A 205 7.67 -1.13 -26.94
C ILE A 205 6.66 -0.61 -27.99
N LEU A 206 6.97 0.48 -28.70
CA LEU A 206 6.23 0.96 -29.88
C LEU A 206 6.83 0.38 -31.16
#